data_AF-R5ZK66-F1
#
_entry.id   AF-R5ZK66-F1
#
_cell.length_a   1.000
_cell.length_b   1.000
_cell.length_c   1.000
_cell.angle_alpha   90.00
_cell.angle_beta   90.00
_cell.angle_gamma   90.00
#
_symmetry.space_group_name_H-M   'P 1'
#
loop_
_entity.id
_entity.type
_entity.pdbx_description
1 polymer ?
#
loop_
_entity_poly.entity_id
_entity_poly.type
_entity_poly.pdbx_seq_one_letter_code
_entity_poly.pdbx_strand_id
1 'polypeptide(L)'
;MYKDDICTLIDVDDAKQLVRIKNYTDKLMFRAFGVNENPDYNDYKEFLESRCFPRTRDKMKLVLEDIGLPFYDTFMIIEKTQGRMAEDDFWIRIEE
;
A
#
# COMPACT_ATOMS: atom_id res chain seq x y z
N MET A 1 -13.81 6.90 -13.80
CA MET A 1 -12.88 5.86 -13.37
C MET A 1 -13.73 4.89 -12.60
N TYR A 2 -14.08 3.78 -13.25
CA TYR A 2 -14.88 2.73 -12.60
C TYR A 2 -13.95 2.01 -11.63
N LYS A 3 -14.49 1.49 -10.52
CA LYS A 3 -13.80 1.11 -9.27
C LYS A 3 -12.65 0.08 -9.37
N ASP A 4 -12.30 -0.37 -10.57
CA ASP A 4 -11.29 -1.40 -10.85
C ASP A 4 -10.21 -0.94 -11.87
N ASP A 5 -10.19 0.33 -12.28
CA ASP A 5 -9.16 0.85 -13.17
C ASP A 5 -7.79 0.89 -12.46
N ILE A 6 -6.78 0.22 -13.03
CA ILE A 6 -5.41 0.21 -12.50
C ILE A 6 -4.86 1.64 -12.54
N CYS A 7 -4.39 2.14 -11.39
CA CYS A 7 -3.82 3.48 -11.28
C CYS A 7 -2.30 3.48 -11.43
N THR A 8 -1.61 2.65 -10.65
CA THR A 8 -0.16 2.49 -10.65
C THR A 8 0.17 1.01 -10.48
N LEU A 9 1.05 0.49 -11.33
CA LEU A 9 1.73 -0.78 -11.10
C LEU A 9 3.07 -0.48 -10.42
N ILE A 10 3.35 -1.19 -9.34
CA ILE A 10 4.57 -1.07 -8.54
C ILE A 10 5.28 -2.43 -8.63
N ASP A 11 6.47 -2.42 -9.21
CA ASP A 11 7.35 -3.58 -9.34
C ASP A 11 8.51 -3.40 -8.35
N VAL A 12 8.73 -4.40 -7.50
CA VAL A 12 9.67 -4.31 -6.38
C VAL A 12 10.55 -5.55 -6.34
N ASP A 13 11.86 -5.33 -6.23
CA ASP A 13 12.84 -6.35 -5.90
C ASP A 13 13.34 -6.08 -4.47
N ASP A 14 12.72 -6.74 -3.48
CA ASP A 14 13.04 -6.53 -2.05
C ASP A 14 14.49 -6.88 -1.71
N ALA A 15 15.07 -7.86 -2.40
CA ALA A 15 16.46 -8.29 -2.17
C ALA A 15 17.47 -7.23 -2.62
N LYS A 16 17.18 -6.55 -3.73
CA LYS A 16 18.01 -5.43 -4.23
C LYS A 16 17.52 -4.06 -3.77
N GLN A 17 16.38 -3.98 -3.09
CA GLN A 17 15.71 -2.74 -2.72
C GLN A 17 15.47 -1.82 -3.92
N LEU A 18 15.05 -2.39 -5.05
CA LEU A 18 14.74 -1.63 -6.26
C LEU A 18 13.23 -1.52 -6.43
N VAL A 19 12.77 -0.30 -6.71
CA VAL A 19 11.36 0.00 -6.97
C VAL A 19 11.24 0.60 -8.35
N ARG A 20 10.28 0.13 -9.12
CA ARG A 20 9.92 0.68 -10.43
C ARG A 20 8.41 0.83 -10.49
N ILE A 21 7.95 1.90 -11.13
CA ILE A 21 6.52 2.15 -11.24
C ILE A 21 6.10 2.39 -12.68
N LYS A 22 4.84 2.10 -12.95
CA LYS A 22 4.15 2.52 -14.16
C LYS A 22 2.80 3.09 -13.80
N ASN A 23 2.62 4.38 -14.03
CA ASN A 23 1.35 5.07 -13.84
C ASN A 23 0.48 4.91 -15.09
N TYR A 24 -0.79 4.54 -14.90
CA TYR A 24 -1.80 4.37 -15.95
C TYR A 24 -2.84 5.49 -15.96
N THR A 25 -2.61 6.55 -15.17
CA THR A 25 -3.48 7.71 -15.05
C THR A 25 -2.66 9.00 -15.03
N ASP A 26 -3.18 10.04 -15.67
CA ASP A 26 -2.58 11.39 -15.67
C ASP A 26 -2.99 12.21 -14.45
N LYS A 27 -3.96 11.73 -13.67
CA LYS A 27 -4.41 12.40 -12.45
C LYS A 27 -3.44 12.11 -11.32
N LEU A 28 -2.65 13.11 -10.94
CA LEU A 28 -1.64 13.00 -9.87
C LEU A 28 -2.21 12.44 -8.56
N MET A 29 -3.41 12.87 -8.17
CA MET A 29 -4.11 12.41 -6.96
C MET A 29 -4.45 10.91 -6.95
N PHE A 30 -4.37 10.23 -8.10
CA PHE A 30 -4.65 8.81 -8.22
C PHE A 30 -3.37 7.97 -8.38
N ARG A 31 -2.19 8.61 -8.52
CA ARG A 31 -0.91 7.91 -8.61
C ARG A 31 -0.41 7.56 -7.22
N ALA A 32 0.13 6.35 -7.03
CA ALA A 32 0.62 5.89 -5.74
C ALA A 32 1.67 6.82 -5.10
N PHE A 33 2.52 7.43 -5.92
CA PHE A 33 3.60 8.33 -5.49
C PHE A 33 3.42 9.78 -5.99
N GLY A 34 2.21 10.15 -6.41
CA GLY A 34 1.90 11.50 -6.88
C GLY A 34 2.77 11.93 -8.07
N VAL A 35 3.61 12.95 -7.85
CA VAL A 35 4.56 13.50 -8.85
C VAL A 35 5.88 12.74 -8.93
N ASN A 36 6.19 11.88 -7.95
CA ASN A 36 7.43 11.13 -7.93
C ASN A 36 7.33 9.94 -8.89
N GLU A 37 8.09 9.99 -9.99
CA GLU A 37 8.11 8.95 -11.02
C GLU A 37 9.21 7.90 -10.82
N ASN A 38 10.14 8.14 -9.88
CA ASN A 38 11.24 7.23 -9.56
C ASN A 38 11.36 7.07 -8.04
N PRO A 39 10.32 6.51 -7.37
CA PRO A 39 10.36 6.30 -5.93
C PRO A 39 11.50 5.36 -5.55
N ASP A 40 12.14 5.64 -4.41
CA ASP A 40 13.11 4.72 -3.84
C ASP A 40 12.43 3.69 -2.93
N TYR A 41 13.23 2.82 -2.32
CA TYR A 41 12.71 1.77 -1.45
C TYR A 41 12.12 2.31 -0.13
N ASN A 42 12.55 3.49 0.33
CA ASN A 42 11.95 4.13 1.51
C ASN A 42 10.58 4.72 1.15
N ASP A 43 10.46 5.40 0.00
CA ASP A 43 9.18 5.88 -0.52
C ASP A 43 8.16 4.74 -0.60
N TYR A 44 8.58 3.57 -1.11
CA TYR A 44 7.74 2.37 -1.17
C TYR A 44 7.28 1.89 0.21
N LYS A 45 8.19 1.78 1.20
CA LYS A 45 7.82 1.39 2.57
C LYS A 45 6.87 2.39 3.22
N GLU A 46 7.11 3.69 3.03
CA GLU A 46 6.22 4.74 3.52
C GLU A 46 4.84 4.66 2.86
N PHE A 47 4.79 4.39 1.55
CA PHE A 47 3.54 4.13 0.86
C PHE A 47 2.79 2.94 1.46
N LEU A 48 3.43 1.78 1.65
CA LEU A 48 2.77 0.62 2.30
C LEU A 48 2.28 0.95 3.72
N GLU A 49 3.11 1.60 4.53
CA GLU A 49 2.73 2.00 5.89
C GLU A 49 1.53 2.95 5.89
N SER A 50 1.44 3.85 4.91
CA SER A 50 0.30 4.76 4.75
C SER A 50 -1.02 4.05 4.43
N ARG A 51 -0.95 2.80 3.94
CA ARG A 51 -2.11 1.94 3.66
C ARG A 51 -2.50 1.05 4.84
N CYS A 52 -1.83 1.19 5.97
CA CYS A 52 -2.09 0.47 7.20
C CYS A 52 -2.67 1.40 8.28
N PHE A 53 -3.32 0.83 9.29
CA PHE A 53 -3.72 1.62 10.46
C PHE A 53 -2.47 2.05 11.25
N PRO A 54 -2.44 3.25 11.88
CA PRO A 54 -1.23 3.74 12.53
C PRO A 54 -0.68 2.79 13.61
N ARG A 55 0.65 2.62 13.68
CA ARG A 55 1.32 1.84 14.75
C ARG A 55 1.04 2.35 16.17
N THR A 56 0.70 3.63 16.30
CA THR A 56 0.35 4.28 17.56
C THR A 56 -1.12 4.12 17.93
N ARG A 57 -1.93 3.42 17.11
CA ARG A 57 -3.35 3.21 17.35
C ARG A 57 -3.57 2.45 18.65
N ASP A 58 -4.44 2.99 19.50
CA ASP A 58 -4.88 2.30 20.71
C ASP A 58 -5.52 0.96 20.35
N LYS A 59 -5.32 -0.04 21.21
CA LYS A 59 -5.80 -1.42 21.02
C LYS A 59 -5.32 -2.10 19.74
N MET A 60 -4.12 -1.77 19.24
CA MET A 60 -3.47 -2.42 18.09
C MET A 60 -3.56 -3.96 18.13
N LYS A 61 -3.39 -4.58 19.31
CA LYS A 61 -3.47 -6.04 19.46
C LYS A 61 -4.83 -6.61 19.02
N LEU A 62 -5.94 -5.95 19.39
CA LEU A 62 -7.28 -6.39 19.01
C LEU A 62 -7.48 -6.27 17.49
N VAL A 63 -6.99 -5.19 16.88
CA VAL A 63 -7.06 -5.01 15.42
C VAL A 63 -6.30 -6.11 14.69
N LEU A 64 -5.09 -6.44 15.18
CA LEU A 64 -4.27 -7.53 14.63
C LEU A 64 -4.96 -8.90 14.80
N GLU A 65 -5.55 -9.17 15.96
CA GLU A 65 -6.33 -10.38 16.22
C GLU A 65 -7.54 -10.50 15.27
N ASP A 66 -8.28 -9.40 15.05
CA ASP A 66 -9.45 -9.36 14.15
C ASP A 66 -9.09 -9.69 12.69
N ILE A 67 -7.89 -9.32 12.22
CA ILE A 67 -7.37 -9.66 10.89
C ILE A 67 -6.50 -10.93 10.87
N GLY A 68 -6.35 -11.59 12.02
CA GLY A 68 -5.63 -12.85 12.16
C GLY A 68 -4.11 -12.76 12.02
N LEU A 69 -3.50 -11.66 12.45
CA LEU A 69 -2.06 -11.43 12.40
C LEU A 69 -1.41 -11.46 13.81
N PRO A 70 -0.24 -12.10 13.96
CA PRO A 70 0.43 -12.21 15.27
C PRO A 70 1.23 -10.96 15.66
N PHE A 71 1.59 -10.11 14.70
CA PHE A 71 2.34 -8.87 14.90
C PHE A 71 2.06 -7.90 13.77
N TYR A 72 2.47 -6.64 13.96
CA TYR A 72 2.31 -5.60 12.96
C TYR A 72 3.36 -5.75 11.86
N ASP A 73 2.93 -6.23 10.70
CA ASP A 73 3.70 -6.29 9.46
C ASP A 73 2.89 -5.64 8.34
N THR A 74 3.46 -4.65 7.66
CA THR A 74 2.74 -3.84 6.67
C THR A 74 2.29 -4.68 5.47
N PHE A 75 3.14 -5.58 5.00
CA PHE A 75 2.83 -6.41 3.85
C PHE A 75 1.68 -7.37 4.18
N MET A 76 1.78 -8.08 5.31
CA MET A 76 0.71 -8.99 5.75
C MET A 76 -0.61 -8.25 6.04
N ILE A 77 -0.56 -7.05 6.61
CA ILE A 77 -1.76 -6.22 6.82
C ILE A 77 -2.41 -5.90 5.47
N ILE A 78 -1.63 -5.51 4.47
CA ILE A 78 -2.13 -5.20 3.14
C ILE A 78 -2.67 -6.45 2.45
N GLU A 79 -2.05 -7.62 2.59
CA GLU A 79 -2.59 -8.88 2.08
C GLU A 79 -3.98 -9.20 2.66
N LYS A 80 -4.18 -8.96 3.96
CA LYS A 80 -5.47 -9.21 4.65
C LYS A 80 -6.53 -8.17 4.33
N THR A 81 -6.15 -6.91 4.15
CA THR A 81 -7.08 -5.77 4.09
C THR A 81 -7.16 -5.11 2.71
N GLN A 82 -6.30 -5.51 1.78
CA GLN A 82 -6.04 -4.83 0.51
C GLN A 82 -5.63 -3.36 0.67
N GLY A 83 -5.13 -2.96 1.85
CA GLY A 83 -4.81 -1.56 2.15
C GLY A 83 -6.01 -0.62 2.05
N ARG A 84 -7.24 -1.13 2.26
CA ARG A 84 -8.47 -0.35 2.23
C ARG A 84 -8.60 0.51 3.48
N MET A 85 -8.98 1.77 3.28
CA MET A 85 -9.25 2.71 4.35
C MET A 85 -10.67 3.25 4.26
N ALA A 86 -11.25 3.64 5.39
CA ALA A 86 -12.57 4.28 5.39
C ALA A 86 -12.50 5.59 4.56
N GLU A 87 -13.52 5.84 3.75
CA GLU A 87 -13.63 7.00 2.85
C GLU A 87 -12.60 7.05 1.71
N ASP A 88 -11.80 5.98 1.54
CA ASP A 88 -10.86 5.82 0.44
C ASP A 88 -11.26 4.62 -0.43
N ASP A 89 -11.48 4.88 -1.72
CA ASP A 89 -11.83 3.85 -2.70
C ASP A 89 -10.58 3.11 -3.26
N PHE A 90 -9.36 3.54 -2.93
CA PHE A 90 -8.13 2.87 -3.36
C PHE A 90 -7.85 1.61 -2.56
N TRP A 91 -7.33 0.60 -3.27
CA TRP A 91 -6.91 -0.67 -2.70
C TRP A 91 -5.72 -1.23 -3.50
N ILE A 92 -4.98 -2.14 -2.87
CA ILE A 92 -3.80 -2.78 -3.44
C ILE A 92 -4.13 -4.24 -3.71
N ARG A 93 -3.73 -4.71 -4.88
CA ARG A 93 -3.67 -6.14 -5.20
C ARG A 93 -2.20 -6.53 -5.30
N ILE A 94 -1.82 -7.56 -4.55
CA ILE A 94 -0.50 -8.16 -4.60
C ILE A 94 -0.57 -9.34 -5.58
N GLU A 95 0.42 -9.44 -6.46
CA GLU A 95 0.61 -10.54 -7.41
C GLU A 95 1.99 -11.14 -7.15
N GLU A 96 2.10 -12.47 -7.17
CA GLU A 96 3.37 -13.22 -7.02
C GLU A 96 4.01 -13.58 -8.36
#